data_AF-A0A6B0SLY3-F1
#
_entry.id   AF-A0A6B0SLY3-F1
#
_cell.length_a   1.000
_cell.length_b   1.000
_cell.length_c   1.000
_cell.angle_alpha   90.00
_cell.angle_beta   90.00
_cell.angle_gamma   90.00
#
_symmetry.space_group_name_H-M   'P 1'
#
loop_
_entity.id
_entity.type
_entity.pdbx_description
1 polymer ?
#
loop_
_entity_poly.entity_id
_entity_poly.type
_entity_poly.pdbx_seq_one_letter_code
_entity_poly.pdbx_strand_id
1 'polypeptide(L)'
;MVASGVPRLNGSRHAAEIANMALDILSSVGDFRMRHVPTVPIHIRAGLHSGPCVAGVVGLTMPRYCLFGDTVNTASWMESTGLPYRIHVSRSTIQTLLSLDEGYKIDIRGQTEIKMRDLLSWD
;
A
#
# COMPACT_ATOMS: atom_id res chain seq x y z
N MET A 1 -2.65 7.61 -4.07
CA MET A 1 -3.41 6.53 -3.41
C MET A 1 -4.13 5.74 -4.48
N VAL A 2 -4.07 4.40 -4.41
CA VAL A 2 -4.75 3.47 -5.33
C VAL A 2 -5.41 2.40 -4.50
N ALA A 3 -6.54 1.87 -4.96
CA ALA A 3 -7.29 0.82 -4.29
C ALA A 3 -7.76 -0.23 -5.31
N SER A 4 -7.87 -1.47 -4.85
CA SER A 4 -8.45 -2.59 -5.61
C SER A 4 -9.58 -3.23 -4.81
N GLY A 5 -10.48 -3.93 -5.48
CA GLY A 5 -11.74 -4.44 -4.92
C GLY A 5 -12.86 -3.40 -4.90
N VAL A 6 -12.65 -2.23 -5.49
CA VAL A 6 -13.67 -1.17 -5.65
C VAL A 6 -13.69 -0.64 -7.09
N PRO A 7 -14.87 -0.30 -7.65
CA PRO A 7 -16.21 -0.51 -7.09
C PRO A 7 -16.67 -1.98 -7.20
N ARG A 8 -15.94 -2.81 -7.95
CA ARG A 8 -16.21 -4.23 -8.11
C ARG A 8 -15.30 -5.04 -7.21
N LEU A 9 -15.92 -5.90 -6.39
CA LEU A 9 -15.19 -6.86 -5.57
C LEU A 9 -14.49 -7.89 -6.47
N ASN A 10 -13.25 -8.23 -6.16
CA ASN A 10 -12.41 -9.20 -6.88
C ASN A 10 -11.83 -10.29 -5.95
N GLY A 11 -12.45 -10.52 -4.79
CA GLY A 11 -11.99 -11.49 -3.80
C GLY A 11 -10.57 -11.16 -3.31
N SER A 12 -9.75 -12.17 -3.04
CA SER A 12 -8.38 -11.96 -2.53
C SER A 12 -7.42 -11.34 -3.55
N ARG A 13 -7.80 -11.23 -4.84
CA ARG A 13 -6.92 -10.69 -5.89
C ARG A 13 -6.58 -9.21 -5.69
N HIS A 14 -7.39 -8.44 -4.93
CA HIS A 14 -7.07 -7.04 -4.67
C HIS A 14 -5.68 -6.86 -4.06
N ALA A 15 -5.24 -7.82 -3.24
CA ALA A 15 -3.94 -7.73 -2.58
C ALA A 15 -2.81 -7.90 -3.61
N ALA A 16 -2.93 -8.89 -4.50
CA ALA A 16 -1.95 -9.14 -5.56
C ALA A 16 -1.88 -7.99 -6.57
N GLU A 17 -3.02 -7.45 -7.01
CA GLU A 17 -3.05 -6.31 -7.94
C GLU A 17 -2.29 -5.09 -7.38
N ILE A 18 -2.51 -4.76 -6.10
CA ILE A 18 -1.84 -3.63 -5.45
C ILE A 18 -0.37 -3.94 -5.14
N ALA A 19 -0.05 -5.17 -4.74
CA ALA A 19 1.33 -5.59 -4.50
C ALA A 19 2.16 -5.55 -5.79
N ASN A 20 1.65 -6.10 -6.89
CA ASN A 20 2.31 -6.08 -8.18
C ASN A 20 2.50 -4.65 -8.68
N MET A 21 1.46 -3.82 -8.58
CA MET A 21 1.59 -2.40 -8.91
C MET A 21 2.70 -1.70 -8.10
N ALA A 22 2.78 -1.95 -6.79
CA ALA A 22 3.80 -1.35 -5.94
C ALA A 22 5.21 -1.83 -6.31
N LEU A 23 5.37 -3.12 -6.63
CA LEU A 23 6.64 -3.69 -7.12
C LEU A 23 7.05 -3.09 -8.48
N ASP A 24 6.11 -2.94 -9.40
CA ASP A 24 6.34 -2.34 -10.73
C ASP A 24 6.75 -0.87 -10.64
N ILE A 25 6.14 -0.12 -9.72
CA ILE A 25 6.54 1.26 -9.46
C ILE A 25 7.95 1.30 -8.89
N LEU A 26 8.25 0.46 -7.89
CA LEU A 26 9.55 0.46 -7.25
C LEU A 26 10.68 0.06 -8.23
N SER A 27 10.42 -0.91 -9.11
CA SER A 27 11.36 -1.32 -10.16
C SER A 27 11.58 -0.22 -11.18
N SER A 28 10.51 0.47 -11.61
CA SER A 28 10.60 1.57 -12.58
C SER A 28 11.36 2.78 -12.04
N VAL A 29 11.30 3.03 -10.73
CA VAL A 29 11.96 4.17 -10.08
C VAL A 29 13.47 3.97 -10.00
N GLY A 30 13.96 2.74 -9.92
CA GLY A 30 15.39 2.44 -9.82
C GLY A 30 16.22 3.02 -10.97
N ASP A 31 15.65 3.02 -12.17
CA ASP A 31 16.30 3.54 -13.39
C ASP A 31 15.95 5.00 -13.67
N PHE A 32 15.03 5.60 -12.90
CA PHE A 32 14.55 6.94 -13.15
C PHE A 32 15.56 8.00 -12.66
N ARG A 33 15.95 8.89 -13.57
CA ARG A 33 16.86 10.01 -13.28
C ARG A 33 16.16 11.35 -13.49
N MET A 34 16.21 12.22 -12.48
CA MET A 34 15.70 13.58 -12.59
C MET A 34 16.56 14.40 -13.56
N ARG A 35 15.95 15.00 -14.58
CA ARG A 35 16.68 15.78 -15.60
C ARG A 35 17.52 16.92 -15.02
N HIS A 36 17.03 17.56 -13.96
CA HIS A 36 17.67 18.71 -13.34
C HIS A 36 18.69 18.33 -12.26
N VAL A 37 18.65 17.09 -11.74
CA VAL A 37 19.61 16.55 -10.75
C VAL A 37 19.82 15.04 -10.99
N PRO A 38 20.54 14.63 -12.05
CA PRO A 38 20.60 13.23 -12.49
C PRO A 38 21.43 12.31 -11.58
N THR A 39 22.16 12.88 -10.63
CA THR A 39 23.03 12.17 -9.67
C THR A 39 22.32 11.81 -8.38
N VAL A 40 21.15 12.38 -8.09
CA VAL A 40 20.40 12.11 -6.87
C VAL A 40 19.34 11.05 -7.16
N PRO A 41 19.42 9.86 -6.52
CA PRO A 41 18.42 8.82 -6.70
C PRO A 41 17.09 9.22 -6.05
N ILE A 42 15.98 8.81 -6.67
CA ILE A 42 14.65 8.98 -6.08
C ILE A 42 14.33 7.73 -5.27
N HIS A 43 14.03 7.92 -3.99
CA HIS A 43 13.53 6.86 -3.13
C HIS A 43 12.04 7.06 -2.90
N ILE A 44 11.24 6.14 -3.43
CA ILE A 44 9.81 6.07 -3.13
C ILE A 44 9.60 5.06 -2.00
N ARG A 45 8.57 5.28 -1.18
CA ARG A 45 8.07 4.31 -0.21
C ARG A 45 6.61 4.02 -0.51
N ALA A 46 6.16 2.82 -0.19
CA ALA A 46 4.77 2.42 -0.36
C ALA A 46 4.26 1.70 0.90
N GLY A 47 2.97 1.82 1.17
CA GLY A 47 2.29 1.18 2.29
C GLY A 47 1.03 0.46 1.83
N LEU A 48 0.87 -0.80 2.23
CA LEU A 48 -0.22 -1.65 1.80
C LEU A 48 -1.00 -2.18 3.00
N HIS A 49 -2.33 -2.01 2.95
CA HIS A 49 -3.23 -2.55 3.94
C HIS A 49 -4.51 -3.08 3.29
N SER A 50 -4.99 -4.22 3.77
CA SER A 50 -6.20 -4.89 3.33
C SER A 50 -7.22 -4.90 4.46
N GLY A 51 -8.43 -4.45 4.17
CA GLY A 51 -9.52 -4.34 5.13
C GLY A 51 -10.79 -3.76 4.52
N PRO A 52 -11.89 -3.73 5.28
CA PRO A 52 -13.15 -3.15 4.83
C PRO A 52 -13.03 -1.64 4.64
N CYS A 53 -13.64 -1.10 3.59
CA CYS A 53 -13.74 0.34 3.38
C CYS A 53 -15.12 0.72 2.83
N VAL A 54 -15.44 2.00 2.92
CA VAL A 54 -16.65 2.58 2.35
C VAL A 54 -16.25 3.49 1.21
N ALA A 55 -16.87 3.34 0.05
CA ALA A 55 -16.67 4.21 -1.09
C ALA A 55 -17.96 4.98 -1.40
N GLY A 56 -17.83 6.25 -1.80
CA GLY A 56 -18.98 7.08 -2.14
C GLY A 56 -18.60 8.32 -2.93
N VAL A 57 -19.59 8.97 -3.52
CA VAL A 57 -19.42 10.26 -4.20
C VAL A 57 -19.78 11.39 -3.23
N VAL A 58 -18.86 12.33 -3.05
CA VAL A 58 -19.01 13.46 -2.12
C VAL A 58 -19.04 14.78 -2.88
N GLY A 59 -20.00 15.64 -2.55
CA GLY A 59 -20.18 16.95 -3.16
C GLY A 59 -21.27 16.98 -4.23
N LEU A 60 -22.10 18.03 -4.20
CA LEU A 60 -23.19 18.22 -5.18
C LEU A 60 -22.69 18.92 -6.45
N THR A 61 -21.97 20.03 -6.30
CA THR A 61 -21.45 20.82 -7.44
C THR A 61 -20.15 20.23 -8.01
N MET A 62 -19.34 19.61 -7.16
CA MET A 62 -18.07 18.98 -7.54
C MET A 62 -18.00 17.58 -6.95
N PRO A 63 -18.69 16.60 -7.57
CA PRO A 63 -18.70 15.22 -7.08
C PRO A 63 -17.31 14.60 -7.17
N ARG A 64 -16.81 14.07 -6.04
CA ARG A 64 -15.53 13.36 -5.94
C ARG A 64 -15.76 11.96 -5.41
N TYR A 65 -15.16 10.96 -6.06
CA TYR A 65 -15.15 9.59 -5.55
C TYR A 65 -14.15 9.49 -4.39
N CYS A 66 -14.66 9.16 -3.21
CA CYS A 66 -13.91 9.15 -1.96
C CYS A 66 -13.99 7.78 -1.31
N LEU A 67 -12.88 7.36 -0.70
CA LEU A 67 -12.76 6.17 0.13
C LEU A 67 -12.60 6.57 1.59
N PHE A 68 -13.31 5.88 2.47
CA PHE A 68 -13.36 6.12 3.91
C PHE A 68 -13.20 4.81 4.68
N GLY A 69 -12.86 4.94 5.96
CA GLY A 69 -12.74 3.84 6.93
C GLY A 69 -11.33 3.69 7.47
N ASP A 70 -11.19 2.89 8.52
CA ASP A 70 -9.89 2.70 9.19
C ASP A 70 -8.84 2.12 8.24
N THR A 71 -9.26 1.32 7.25
CA THR A 71 -8.38 0.74 6.24
C THR A 71 -7.54 1.78 5.50
N VAL A 72 -8.11 2.94 5.12
CA VAL A 72 -7.34 3.98 4.43
C VAL A 72 -6.35 4.67 5.36
N ASN A 73 -6.69 4.83 6.64
CA ASN A 73 -5.81 5.42 7.64
C ASN A 73 -4.66 4.46 7.98
N THR A 74 -4.94 3.17 8.16
CA THR A 74 -3.91 2.16 8.40
C THR A 74 -2.99 2.01 7.20
N ALA A 75 -3.50 2.04 5.96
CA ALA A 75 -2.67 2.06 4.75
C ALA A 75 -1.72 3.27 4.72
N SER A 76 -2.24 4.45 5.08
CA SER A 76 -1.44 5.67 5.22
C SER A 76 -0.32 5.51 6.25
N TRP A 77 -0.60 4.86 7.39
CA TRP A 77 0.42 4.58 8.39
C TRP A 77 1.48 3.58 7.93
N MET A 78 1.08 2.53 7.19
CA MET A 78 2.05 1.61 6.58
C MET A 78 3.02 2.41 5.68
N GLU A 79 2.52 3.36 4.89
CA GLU A 79 3.35 4.18 4.02
C GLU A 79 4.25 5.13 4.80
N SER A 80 3.68 5.88 5.76
CA SER A 80 4.41 6.92 6.48
C SER A 80 5.49 6.38 7.41
N THR A 81 5.30 5.15 7.92
CA THR A 81 6.27 4.46 8.78
C THR A 81 7.19 3.51 8.01
N GLY A 82 6.99 3.39 6.69
CA GLY A 82 7.82 2.56 5.81
C GLY A 82 9.23 3.12 5.64
N LEU A 83 10.20 2.22 5.48
CA LEU A 83 11.56 2.62 5.11
C LEU A 83 11.60 3.13 3.65
N PRO A 84 12.54 4.04 3.32
CA PRO A 84 12.74 4.46 1.95
C PRO A 84 13.04 3.27 1.03
N TYR A 85 12.50 3.29 -0.19
CA TYR A 85 12.70 2.25 -1.20
C TYR A 85 12.21 0.85 -0.78
N ARG A 86 11.23 0.81 0.12
CA ARG A 86 10.58 -0.41 0.60
C ARG A 86 9.06 -0.27 0.52
N ILE A 87 8.42 -1.43 0.45
CA ILE A 87 6.97 -1.58 0.51
C ILE A 87 6.67 -2.15 1.89
N HIS A 88 5.97 -1.39 2.74
CA HIS A 88 5.58 -1.82 4.08
C HIS A 88 4.16 -2.38 4.03
N VAL A 89 3.95 -3.58 4.57
CA VAL A 89 2.73 -4.36 4.30
C VAL A 89 2.11 -4.87 5.60
N SER A 90 0.85 -4.52 5.87
CA SER A 90 0.18 -5.00 7.07
C SER A 90 0.01 -6.53 7.09
N ARG A 91 -0.12 -7.10 8.30
CA ARG A 91 -0.41 -8.53 8.50
C ARG A 91 -1.59 -9.05 7.67
N SER A 92 -2.68 -8.27 7.60
CA SER A 92 -3.88 -8.63 6.86
C SER A 92 -3.63 -8.81 5.36
N THR A 93 -2.82 -7.92 4.77
CA THR A 93 -2.43 -8.02 3.36
C THR A 93 -1.50 -9.21 3.14
N ILE A 94 -0.51 -9.42 4.02
CA ILE A 94 0.40 -10.58 3.96
C ILE A 94 -0.38 -11.89 3.98
N GLN A 95 -1.32 -12.05 4.90
CA GLN A 95 -2.15 -13.26 4.98
C GLN A 95 -2.93 -13.48 3.68
N THR A 96 -3.45 -12.41 3.08
CA THR A 96 -4.18 -12.48 1.81
C THR A 96 -3.23 -12.88 0.66
N LEU A 97 -2.04 -12.27 0.58
CA LEU A 97 -1.04 -12.60 -0.45
C LEU A 97 -0.54 -14.04 -0.33
N LEU A 98 -0.23 -14.50 0.87
CA LEU A 98 0.21 -15.88 1.11
C LEU A 98 -0.88 -16.90 0.77
N SER A 99 -2.16 -16.53 0.94
CA SER A 99 -3.28 -17.41 0.55
C SER A 99 -3.42 -17.62 -0.96
N LEU A 100 -2.81 -16.74 -1.78
CA LEU A 100 -2.85 -16.84 -3.25
C LEU A 100 -1.77 -17.78 -3.80
N ASP A 101 -0.72 -18.08 -3.03
CA ASP A 101 0.41 -18.94 -3.42
C ASP A 101 1.11 -18.49 -4.73
N GLU A 102 1.21 -17.17 -4.95
CA GLU A 102 1.82 -16.57 -6.15
C GLU A 102 3.34 -16.27 -6.01
N GLY A 103 3.98 -16.78 -4.95
CA GLY A 103 5.45 -16.70 -4.78
C GLY A 103 5.99 -15.37 -4.21
N TYR A 104 5.16 -14.58 -3.54
CA TYR A 104 5.59 -13.36 -2.85
C TYR A 104 6.63 -13.64 -1.76
N LYS A 105 7.71 -12.85 -1.75
CA LYS A 105 8.75 -12.88 -0.71
C LYS A 105 8.54 -11.71 0.25
N ILE A 106 8.53 -12.01 1.54
CA ILE A 106 8.12 -11.09 2.62
C ILE A 106 9.13 -11.23 3.75
N ASP A 107 9.66 -10.12 4.25
CA ASP A 107 10.76 -10.08 5.23
C ASP A 107 10.35 -9.32 6.49
N ILE A 108 10.32 -10.03 7.61
CA ILE A 108 9.87 -9.47 8.90
C ILE A 108 10.83 -8.37 9.38
N ARG A 109 10.35 -7.12 9.50
CA ARG A 109 11.11 -5.96 10.04
C ARG A 109 11.30 -5.96 11.56
N GLY A 110 10.53 -6.77 12.30
CA GLY A 110 10.43 -6.70 13.76
C GLY A 110 9.36 -5.71 14.24
N GLN A 111 9.15 -5.61 15.56
CA GLN A 111 8.12 -4.73 16.12
C GLN A 111 8.51 -3.25 15.98
N THR A 112 7.64 -2.45 15.37
CA THR A 112 7.75 -0.99 15.33
C THR A 112 6.54 -0.40 16.07
N GLU A 113 6.76 0.56 16.97
CA GLU A 113 5.65 1.26 17.65
C GLU A 113 4.89 2.14 16.64
N ILE A 114 3.70 1.69 16.25
CA ILE A 114 2.74 2.54 15.55
C ILE A 114 2.03 3.36 16.63
N LYS A 115 2.24 4.68 16.64
CA LYS A 115 1.62 5.55 17.63
C LYS A 115 0.09 5.62 17.37
N MET A 116 -0.63 4.88 18.21
CA MET A 116 -2.09 4.74 18.40
C MET A 116 -2.70 3.42 17.88
N ARG A 117 -2.98 2.55 18.88
CA ARG A 117 -3.56 1.19 18.90
C ARG A 117 -2.60 0.05 18.54
N ASP A 118 -2.26 -0.72 19.57
CA ASP A 118 -1.44 -1.94 19.57
C ASP A 118 -1.80 -2.92 18.45
N LEU A 119 -1.17 -2.79 17.27
CA LEU A 119 -1.25 -3.78 16.20
C LEU A 119 0.13 -4.05 15.63
N LEU A 120 0.51 -5.33 15.66
CA LEU A 120 1.78 -5.88 15.16
C LEU A 120 1.94 -5.63 13.66
N SER A 121 3.01 -4.94 13.26
CA SER A 121 3.41 -4.72 11.86
C SER A 121 4.40 -5.77 11.36
N TRP A 122 4.47 -5.93 10.05
CA TRP A 122 5.39 -6.81 9.29
C TRP A 122 5.75 -6.03 8.00
N ASP A 123 6.89 -6.30 7.35
CA ASP A 123 7.28 -5.63 6.09
C ASP A 123 7.54 -6.66 4.99
#